data_AF-A0A537KLA8-F1
#
_entry.id   AF-A0A537KLA8-F1
#
_cell.length_a   1.000
_cell.length_b   1.000
_cell.length_c   1.000
_cell.angle_alpha   90.00
_cell.angle_beta   90.00
_cell.angle_gamma   90.00
#
_symmetry.space_group_name_H-M   'P 1'
#
loop_
_entity.id
_entity.type
_entity.pdbx_description
1 polymer ?
#
loop_
_entity_poly.entity_id
_entity_poly.type
_entity_poly.pdbx_seq_one_letter_code
_entity_poly.pdbx_strand_id
1 'polypeptide(L)'
;MKNKQDIQDAVDKTMNSLDGLQRAMPRPFLFTRIKARLVREEKSFWSRALDFIGRPAVAMAAVVIAVIINATVFFELQSEPAQNAQDEEQVFASEYNLSTNTIYDASIDQ
;
A
#
# COMPACT_ATOMS: atom_id res chain seq x y z
N MET A 1 -41.93 57.87 -31.87
CA MET A 1 -40.55 57.92 -32.40
C MET A 1 -39.66 58.28 -31.22
N LYS A 2 -38.64 57.47 -30.89
CA LYS A 2 -37.67 57.85 -29.85
C LYS A 2 -36.97 59.14 -30.27
N ASN A 3 -36.85 60.09 -29.36
CA ASN A 3 -36.27 61.39 -29.66
C ASN A 3 -34.77 61.20 -29.95
N LYS A 4 -34.20 61.97 -30.89
CA LYS A 4 -32.76 61.90 -31.23
C LYS A 4 -31.87 62.12 -30.00
N GLN A 5 -32.35 62.91 -29.05
CA GLN A 5 -31.70 63.18 -27.78
C GLN A 5 -31.58 61.92 -26.91
N ASP A 6 -32.63 61.10 -26.82
CA ASP A 6 -32.61 59.85 -26.04
C ASP A 6 -31.56 58.86 -26.56
N ILE A 7 -31.31 58.88 -27.88
CA ILE A 7 -30.32 58.00 -28.52
C ILE A 7 -28.90 58.49 -28.21
N GLN A 8 -28.66 59.80 -28.26
CA GLN A 8 -27.36 60.39 -27.91
C GLN A 8 -27.01 60.12 -26.44
N ASP A 9 -27.96 60.35 -25.53
CA ASP A 9 -27.78 60.07 -24.11
C ASP A 9 -27.46 58.59 -23.84
N ALA A 10 -28.11 57.67 -24.55
CA ALA A 10 -27.84 56.23 -24.42
C ALA A 10 -26.45 55.85 -24.95
N VAL A 11 -26.01 56.47 -26.05
CA VAL A 11 -24.66 56.27 -26.61
C VAL A 11 -23.60 56.80 -25.65
N ASP A 12 -23.76 58.02 -25.14
CA ASP A 12 -22.82 58.65 -24.21
C ASP A 12 -22.74 57.88 -22.89
N LYS A 13 -23.87 57.37 -22.39
CA LYS A 13 -23.91 56.50 -21.21
C LYS A 13 -23.23 55.16 -21.42
N THR A 14 -23.28 54.62 -22.63
CA THR A 14 -22.60 53.36 -22.99
C THR A 14 -21.10 53.57 -23.16
N MET A 15 -20.67 54.69 -23.73
CA MET A 15 -19.25 55.03 -23.82
C MET A 15 -18.67 55.29 -22.41
N ASN A 16 -19.39 56.03 -21.57
CA ASN A 16 -18.99 56.28 -20.18
C ASN A 16 -18.96 55.03 -19.29
N SER A 17 -19.70 53.96 -19.62
CA SER A 17 -19.66 52.70 -18.85
C SER A 17 -18.48 51.81 -19.20
N LEU A 18 -17.82 52.07 -20.34
CA LEU A 18 -16.61 51.39 -20.78
C LEU A 18 -15.35 52.09 -20.26
N ASP A 19 -15.45 53.38 -19.93
CA ASP A 19 -14.38 54.14 -19.28
C ASP A 19 -14.12 53.60 -17.86
N GLY A 20 -12.87 53.23 -17.60
CA GLY A 20 -12.44 52.67 -16.32
C GLY A 20 -12.47 51.13 -16.24
N LEU A 21 -12.78 50.44 -17.34
CA LEU A 21 -12.60 48.98 -17.41
C LEU A 21 -11.11 48.63 -17.36
N GLN A 22 -10.63 48.26 -16.18
CA GLN A 22 -9.30 47.69 -16.00
C GLN A 22 -9.35 46.17 -16.19
N ARG A 23 -8.28 45.60 -16.75
CA ARG A 23 -8.10 44.15 -16.85
C ARG A 23 -8.31 43.51 -15.48
N ALA A 24 -9.33 42.67 -15.36
CA ALA A 24 -9.60 41.95 -14.12
C ALA A 24 -8.40 41.06 -13.78
N MET A 25 -7.72 41.38 -12.67
CA MET A 25 -6.68 40.53 -12.11
C MET A 25 -7.29 39.62 -11.05
N PRO A 26 -6.88 38.34 -10.99
CA PRO A 26 -7.31 37.46 -9.92
C PRO A 26 -6.90 38.06 -8.57
N ARG A 27 -7.75 37.88 -7.56
CA ARG A 27 -7.42 38.29 -6.19
C ARG A 27 -6.09 37.63 -5.78
N PRO A 28 -5.22 38.35 -5.05
CA PRO A 28 -3.97 37.76 -4.56
C PRO A 28 -4.25 36.47 -3.79
N PHE A 29 -3.39 35.46 -3.97
CA PHE A 29 -3.51 34.11 -3.37
C PHE A 29 -4.70 33.24 -3.80
N LEU A 30 -5.46 33.62 -4.84
CA LEU A 30 -6.54 32.79 -5.39
C LEU A 30 -6.00 31.42 -5.86
N PHE A 31 -4.86 31.41 -6.54
CA PHE A 31 -4.18 30.18 -6.97
C PHE A 31 -3.84 29.26 -5.78
N THR A 32 -3.26 29.82 -4.72
CA THR A 32 -2.89 29.06 -3.52
C THR A 32 -4.11 28.43 -2.84
N ARG A 33 -5.23 29.16 -2.76
CA ARG A 33 -6.47 28.65 -2.18
C ARG A 33 -7.08 27.52 -2.99
N ILE A 34 -7.08 27.64 -4.32
CA ILE A 34 -7.55 26.57 -5.21
C ILE A 34 -6.67 25.34 -5.04
N LYS A 35 -5.34 25.52 -5.11
CA LYS A 35 -4.38 24.43 -4.93
C LYS A 35 -4.53 23.72 -3.58
N ALA A 36 -4.70 24.49 -2.50
CA ALA A 36 -4.90 23.92 -1.16
C ALA A 36 -6.19 23.09 -1.06
N ARG A 37 -7.27 23.51 -1.72
CA ARG A 37 -8.52 22.75 -1.76
C ARG A 37 -8.38 21.46 -2.55
N LEU A 38 -7.74 21.51 -3.72
CA LEU A 38 -7.49 20.34 -4.57
C LEU A 38 -6.68 19.26 -3.83
N VAL A 39 -5.56 19.67 -3.22
CA VAL A 39 -4.69 18.76 -2.45
C VAL A 39 -5.39 18.17 -1.22
N ARG A 40 -6.33 18.91 -0.61
CA ARG A 40 -7.09 18.43 0.56
C ARG A 40 -8.13 17.38 0.17
N GLU A 41 -8.72 17.50 -1.00
CA GLU A 41 -9.70 16.54 -1.53
C GLU A 41 -9.03 15.21 -1.92
N GLU A 42 -7.82 15.24 -2.52
CA GLU A 42 -7.04 14.03 -2.84
C GLU A 42 -6.59 13.23 -1.60
N LYS A 43 -6.39 13.92 -0.47
CA LYS A 43 -5.83 13.30 0.74
C LYS A 43 -6.84 12.52 1.58
N SER A 44 -8.15 12.61 1.37
CA SER A 44 -9.12 12.23 2.41
C SER A 44 -9.04 10.76 2.89
N PHE A 45 -8.89 9.80 1.97
CA PHE A 45 -8.90 8.37 2.32
C PHE A 45 -7.49 7.79 2.45
N TRP A 46 -6.61 8.03 1.47
CA TRP A 46 -5.24 7.54 1.50
C TRP A 46 -4.39 8.18 2.59
N SER A 47 -4.55 9.49 2.89
CA SER A 47 -3.79 10.09 4.00
C SER A 47 -4.25 9.56 5.34
N ARG A 48 -5.52 9.22 5.50
CA ARG A 48 -6.05 8.68 6.76
C ARG A 48 -5.58 7.26 7.01
N ALA A 49 -5.46 6.45 5.96
CA ALA A 49 -4.84 5.12 6.02
C ALA A 49 -3.33 5.21 6.30
N LEU A 50 -2.62 6.14 5.66
CA LEU A 50 -1.19 6.37 5.88
C LEU A 50 -0.89 6.93 7.28
N ASP A 51 -1.69 7.87 7.77
CA ASP A 51 -1.59 8.38 9.15
C ASP A 51 -1.90 7.27 10.16
N PHE A 52 -2.81 6.35 9.84
CA PHE A 52 -3.11 5.22 10.71
C PHE A 52 -1.96 4.21 10.76
N ILE A 53 -1.37 3.85 9.62
CA ILE A 53 -0.22 2.94 9.53
C ILE A 53 1.05 3.58 10.10
N GLY A 54 1.21 4.90 9.93
CA GLY A 54 2.35 5.66 10.45
C GLY A 54 2.34 5.85 11.97
N ARG A 55 1.26 5.48 12.66
CA ARG A 55 1.22 5.50 14.13
C ARG A 55 2.11 4.40 14.70
N PRO A 56 3.03 4.72 15.65
CA PRO A 56 3.97 3.75 16.19
C PRO A 56 3.27 2.55 16.86
N ALA A 57 2.05 2.74 17.38
CA ALA A 57 1.23 1.68 17.94
C ALA A 57 0.78 0.65 16.88
N VAL A 58 0.46 1.08 15.66
CA VAL A 58 0.00 0.18 14.57
C VAL A 58 1.19 -0.58 13.98
N ALA A 59 2.34 0.07 13.83
CA ALA A 59 3.58 -0.59 13.44
C ALA A 59 3.99 -1.68 14.44
N MET A 60 3.93 -1.40 15.76
CA MET A 60 4.19 -2.39 16.81
C MET A 60 3.21 -3.57 16.73
N ALA A 61 1.92 -3.31 16.55
CA ALA A 61 0.93 -4.38 16.41
C ALA A 61 1.21 -5.27 15.18
N ALA A 62 1.58 -4.67 14.04
CA ALA A 62 1.96 -5.41 12.83
C ALA A 62 3.19 -6.31 13.05
N VAL A 63 4.21 -5.80 13.76
CA VAL A 63 5.40 -6.59 14.13
C VAL A 63 5.02 -7.75 15.05
N VAL A 64 4.19 -7.51 16.07
CA VAL A 64 3.73 -8.58 16.98
C VAL A 64 2.95 -9.65 16.22
N ILE A 65 2.06 -9.26 15.31
CA ILE A 65 1.33 -10.22 14.46
C ILE A 65 2.30 -11.04 13.60
N ALA A 66 3.28 -10.38 12.96
CA ALA A 66 4.30 -11.08 12.19
C ALA A 66 5.11 -12.07 13.04
N VAL A 67 5.45 -11.71 14.28
CA VAL A 67 6.13 -12.61 15.22
C VAL A 67 5.25 -13.79 15.59
N ILE A 68 3.96 -13.58 15.86
CA ILE A 68 3.02 -14.66 16.19
C ILE A 68 2.90 -15.65 15.03
N ILE A 69 2.72 -15.16 13.79
CA ILE A 69 2.61 -16.02 12.60
C ILE A 69 3.87 -16.86 12.42
N ASN A 70 5.05 -16.24 12.54
CA ASN A 70 6.31 -16.97 12.43
C ASN A 70 6.48 -17.97 13.58
N ALA A 71 6.06 -17.62 14.79
CA ALA A 71 6.10 -18.50 15.95
C ALA A 71 5.15 -19.69 15.77
N THR A 72 3.92 -19.49 15.29
CA THR A 72 2.96 -20.58 15.06
C THR A 72 3.47 -21.54 14.00
N VAL A 73 4.04 -21.02 12.91
CA VAL A 73 4.69 -21.86 11.88
C VAL A 73 5.85 -22.64 12.51
N PHE A 74 6.71 -21.98 13.27
CA PHE A 74 7.84 -22.66 13.93
C PHE A 74 7.39 -23.75 14.91
N PHE A 75 6.32 -23.53 15.67
CA PHE A 75 5.78 -24.53 16.58
C PHE A 75 5.05 -25.67 15.86
N GLU A 76 4.36 -25.40 14.74
CA GLU A 76 3.78 -26.47 13.90
C GLU A 76 4.89 -27.36 13.32
N LEU A 77 6.01 -26.78 12.86
CA LEU A 77 7.18 -27.54 12.42
C LEU A 77 7.86 -28.33 13.55
N GLN A 78 7.76 -27.90 14.80
CA GLN A 78 8.27 -28.65 15.97
C GLN A 78 7.28 -29.66 16.56
N SER A 79 6.00 -29.52 16.23
CA SER A 79 4.92 -30.38 16.73
C SER A 79 4.67 -31.59 15.82
N GLU A 80 5.23 -31.60 14.60
CA GLU A 80 5.65 -32.85 13.97
C GLU A 80 6.58 -33.53 14.98
N PRO A 81 6.18 -34.67 15.58
CA PRO A 81 7.09 -35.38 16.46
C PRO A 81 8.37 -35.62 15.66
N ALA A 82 9.53 -35.47 16.29
CA ALA A 82 10.77 -36.07 15.79
C ALA A 82 10.71 -37.62 15.84
N GLN A 83 9.56 -38.21 15.52
CA GLN A 83 9.43 -39.53 14.96
C GLN A 83 9.96 -39.43 13.54
N ASN A 84 10.62 -40.47 13.06
CA ASN A 84 11.15 -40.55 11.71
C ASN A 84 12.52 -39.94 11.37
N ALA A 85 13.40 -39.53 12.30
CA ALA A 85 14.82 -39.53 11.92
C ALA A 85 15.34 -40.99 11.78
N GLN A 86 14.90 -41.88 12.67
CA GLN A 86 15.18 -43.31 12.60
C GLN A 86 14.24 -44.06 11.64
N ASP A 87 12.96 -43.66 11.56
CA ASP A 87 12.02 -44.31 10.62
C ASP A 87 12.27 -43.90 9.17
N GLU A 88 12.71 -42.66 8.85
CA GLU A 88 13.12 -42.33 7.47
C GLU A 88 14.35 -43.15 7.06
N GLU A 89 15.35 -43.30 7.93
CA GLU A 89 16.55 -44.09 7.66
C GLU A 89 16.22 -45.60 7.52
N GLN A 90 15.28 -46.10 8.33
CA GLN A 90 14.81 -47.48 8.27
C GLN A 90 13.90 -47.75 7.05
N VAL A 91 13.07 -46.78 6.64
CA VAL A 91 12.28 -46.83 5.41
C VAL A 91 13.19 -46.79 4.18
N PHE A 92 14.22 -45.93 4.17
CA PHE A 92 15.24 -45.90 3.12
C PHE A 92 16.04 -47.20 3.05
N ALA A 93 16.50 -47.75 4.18
CA ALA A 93 17.24 -49.01 4.22
C ALA A 93 16.41 -50.22 3.78
N SER A 94 15.10 -50.20 4.07
CA SER A 94 14.16 -51.26 3.66
C SER A 94 13.76 -51.16 2.18
N GLU A 95 13.60 -49.95 1.64
CA GLU A 95 13.31 -49.73 0.22
C GLU A 95 14.51 -50.13 -0.67
N TYR A 96 15.74 -49.86 -0.23
CA TYR A 96 16.97 -50.29 -0.91
C TYR A 96 17.43 -51.72 -0.56
N ASN A 97 16.68 -52.47 0.25
CA ASN A 97 17.02 -53.84 0.69
C ASN A 97 18.49 -53.97 1.17
N LEU A 98 19.01 -52.96 1.85
CA LEU A 98 20.39 -52.97 2.37
C LEU A 98 20.57 -54.01 3.49
N SER A 99 19.48 -54.47 4.10
CA SER A 99 19.47 -55.45 5.19
C SER A 99 19.75 -56.90 4.78
N THR A 100 19.93 -57.22 3.49
CA THR A 100 20.22 -58.60 3.02
C THR A 100 21.56 -58.78 2.29
N ASN A 101 22.43 -57.75 2.23
CA ASN A 101 23.71 -57.83 1.52
C ASN A 101 24.97 -57.74 2.42
N THR A 102 24.90 -58.19 3.68
CA THR A 102 26.11 -58.50 4.46
C THR A 102 26.62 -59.93 4.23
N ILE A 103 26.28 -60.56 3.10
CA ILE A 103 26.71 -61.93 2.74
C ILE A 103 28.21 -61.98 2.34
N TYR A 104 28.88 -60.85 2.16
CA TYR A 104 30.31 -60.83 1.77
C TYR A 104 31.31 -60.87 2.92
N ASP A 105 30.88 -60.90 4.19
CA ASP A 105 31.78 -60.90 5.36
C ASP A 105 31.66 -62.17 6.22
N ALA A 106 31.55 -63.34 5.58
CA ALA A 106 31.57 -64.63 6.28
C ALA A 106 32.32 -65.76 5.53
N SER A 107 33.05 -65.45 4.45
CA SER A 107 33.70 -66.48 3.63
C SER A 107 35.17 -66.19 3.29
N ILE A 108 35.89 -65.49 4.17
CA ILE A 108 37.36 -65.49 4.16
C ILE A 108 37.86 -65.95 5.53
N ASP A 109 37.69 -67.24 5.80
CA ASP A 109 38.66 -68.03 6.56
C ASP A 109 38.38 -69.53 6.32
N GLN A 110 39.09 -70.11 5.36
CA GLN A 110 39.40 -71.55 5.29
C GLN A 110 40.90 -71.71 5.04
#